data_AF-A0ABD4V2W4-F1
#
_entry.id   AF-A0ABD4V2W4-F1
#
_cell.length_a   1.000
_cell.length_b   1.000
_cell.length_c   1.000
_cell.angle_alpha   90.00
_cell.angle_beta   90.00
_cell.angle_gamma   90.00
#
_symmetry.space_group_name_H-M   'P 1'
#
loop_
_entity.id
_entity.type
_entity.pdbx_description
1 polymer ?
#
loop_
_entity_poly.entity_id
_entity_poly.type
_entity_poly.pdbx_seq_one_letter_code
_entity_poly.pdbx_strand_id
1 'polypeptide(L)'
;MELAFIPSPSRGVLHLGPIPLRGYAFCIIIGVFLAVWLGNRRWIARGGRTGTVADIAVWAVPFGLVGGRLYHVITDYELYFSAGRDWVDAFKIWEGGLGIWGAIALGAVGAWIGCRRRGIPLPAWADAVAPGIAFAQAAGRWGNWFNQELYGRATDLPWALHITSSTDGRVPGYYHPTFLYESLWCIGVGLLVIWADRRFTLGHGRAFALYVAAYCVGRFWIEYMRVDDAHHILGLRLNDWTAIGVFLLAVLYIVLSSRMRPGREAVVEPGAGPDAPSDADTSTAPAGTEGETGTDAEKADSKDAADAGAVGLDKPAAEDSAGSGEPTDADASAARTESATEPDEASDAPSASSASSRDEAGSAKKS
;
A
#
# COMPACT_ATOMS: atom_id res chain seq x y z
N MET A 1 32.38 -10.81 -1.31
CA MET A 1 32.86 -9.69 -0.47
C MET A 1 31.64 -8.83 -0.18
N GLU A 2 30.98 -9.08 0.95
CA GLU A 2 29.72 -8.41 1.31
C GLU A 2 30.02 -6.99 1.79
N LEU A 3 29.63 -5.95 1.02
CA LEU A 3 30.07 -4.59 1.32
C LEU A 3 28.99 -3.50 1.42
N ALA A 4 27.73 -3.72 0.99
CA ALA A 4 26.67 -2.72 1.17
C ALA A 4 25.19 -3.21 1.07
N PHE A 5 24.89 -4.51 1.27
CA PHE A 5 23.50 -4.96 1.14
C PHE A 5 22.60 -4.34 2.21
N ILE A 6 21.34 -4.07 1.84
CA ILE A 6 20.32 -3.55 2.76
C ILE A 6 19.64 -4.75 3.43
N PRO A 7 19.81 -4.98 4.74
CA PRO A 7 19.10 -6.06 5.43
C PRO A 7 17.62 -5.71 5.56
N SER A 8 16.71 -6.67 5.36
CA SER A 8 15.31 -6.53 5.81
C SER A 8 15.10 -7.19 7.18
N PRO A 9 14.21 -6.65 8.04
CA PRO A 9 13.90 -7.25 9.34
C PRO A 9 13.27 -8.64 9.14
N SER A 10 13.75 -9.66 9.86
CA SER A 10 13.23 -11.04 9.75
C SER A 10 11.77 -11.20 10.21
N ARG A 11 11.22 -10.21 10.91
CA ARG A 11 9.79 -10.07 11.26
C ARG A 11 9.37 -8.61 11.14
N GLY A 12 8.24 -8.35 10.47
CA GLY A 12 7.65 -7.01 10.36
C GLY A 12 6.83 -6.56 11.58
N VAL A 13 6.87 -7.30 12.69
CA VAL A 13 6.05 -7.08 13.89
C VAL A 13 6.93 -7.04 15.14
N LEU A 14 6.79 -5.97 15.93
CA LEU A 14 7.34 -5.82 17.26
C LEU A 14 6.22 -6.02 18.29
N HIS A 15 6.33 -7.03 19.16
CA HIS A 15 5.32 -7.27 20.19
C HIS A 15 5.62 -6.43 21.44
N LEU A 16 4.74 -5.48 21.76
CA LEU A 16 4.78 -4.73 23.02
C LEU A 16 3.78 -5.36 23.99
N GLY A 17 4.21 -6.46 24.63
CA GLY A 17 3.30 -7.33 25.38
C GLY A 17 2.24 -7.96 24.44
N PRO A 18 0.94 -7.85 24.74
CA PRO A 18 -0.10 -8.43 23.90
C PRO A 18 -0.35 -7.66 22.58
N ILE A 19 0.22 -6.45 22.41
CA ILE A 19 -0.06 -5.58 21.26
C ILE A 19 0.98 -5.81 20.14
N PRO A 20 0.59 -6.31 18.96
CA PRO A 20 1.48 -6.46 17.81
C PRO A 20 1.66 -5.12 17.08
N LEU A 21 2.77 -4.43 17.31
CA LEU A 21 3.14 -3.21 16.58
C LEU A 21 3.72 -3.58 15.21
N ARG A 22 2.92 -3.44 14.16
CA ARG A 22 3.32 -3.74 12.78
C ARG A 22 4.11 -2.57 12.17
N GLY A 23 5.27 -2.85 11.58
CA GLY A 23 6.18 -1.81 11.06
C GLY A 23 5.53 -0.92 9.98
N TYR A 24 4.73 -1.51 9.09
CA TYR A 24 3.97 -0.74 8.10
C TYR A 24 2.98 0.24 8.72
N ALA A 25 2.36 -0.08 9.86
CA ALA A 25 1.37 0.78 10.50
C ALA A 25 2.02 2.06 11.00
N PHE A 26 3.22 1.96 11.57
CA PHE A 26 4.05 3.10 11.95
C PHE A 26 4.45 3.96 10.74
N CYS A 27 4.85 3.34 9.62
CA CYS A 27 5.14 4.04 8.37
C CYS A 27 3.93 4.81 7.82
N ILE A 28 2.71 4.25 7.93
CA ILE A 28 1.47 4.91 7.52
C ILE A 28 1.14 6.09 8.44
N ILE A 29 1.26 5.93 9.76
CA ILE A 29 1.02 7.00 10.74
C ILE A 29 1.99 8.18 10.49
N ILE A 30 3.27 7.90 10.26
CA ILE A 30 4.25 8.91 9.84
C ILE A 30 3.81 9.57 8.53
N GLY A 31 3.36 8.80 7.55
CA GLY A 31 2.89 9.33 6.28
C GLY A 31 1.70 10.29 6.42
N VAL A 32 0.68 9.90 7.19
CA VAL A 32 -0.49 10.76 7.49
C VAL A 32 -0.06 12.02 8.22
N PHE A 33 0.83 11.91 9.22
CA PHE A 33 1.39 13.06 9.92
C PHE A 33 2.12 14.01 8.96
N LEU A 34 3.01 13.50 8.10
CA LEU A 34 3.72 14.30 7.09
C LEU A 34 2.76 15.00 6.12
N ALA A 35 1.71 14.30 5.67
CA ALA A 35 0.70 14.86 4.78
C ALA A 35 -0.06 16.03 5.42
N VAL A 36 -0.55 15.84 6.66
CA VAL A 36 -1.33 16.86 7.38
C VAL A 36 -0.43 18.02 7.82
N TRP A 37 0.75 17.76 8.40
CA TRP A 37 1.68 18.78 8.89
C TRP A 37 2.18 19.68 7.76
N LEU A 38 2.72 19.09 6.68
CA LEU A 38 3.24 19.86 5.56
C LEU A 38 2.11 20.52 4.76
N GLY A 39 0.98 19.82 4.60
CA GLY A 39 -0.23 20.37 3.97
C GLY A 39 -0.74 21.60 4.70
N ASN A 40 -0.89 21.54 6.03
CA ASN A 40 -1.32 22.65 6.87
C ASN A 40 -0.33 23.83 6.79
N ARG A 41 0.98 23.58 6.89
CA ARG A 41 2.02 24.62 6.74
C ARG A 41 1.95 25.31 5.37
N ARG A 42 1.63 24.57 4.31
CA ARG A 42 1.46 25.10 2.95
C ARG A 42 0.11 25.80 2.73
N TRP A 43 -0.94 25.38 3.43
CA TRP A 43 -2.26 26.02 3.43
C TRP A 43 -2.21 27.39 4.10
N ILE A 44 -1.58 27.48 5.28
CA ILE A 44 -1.32 28.76 5.97
C ILE A 44 -0.48 29.70 5.08
N ALA A 45 0.57 29.17 4.43
CA ALA A 45 1.39 29.96 3.49
C ALA A 45 0.65 30.37 2.19
N ARG A 46 -0.60 29.95 2.00
CA ARG A 46 -1.50 30.37 0.92
C ARG A 46 -2.63 31.30 1.41
N GLY A 47 -2.66 31.66 2.69
CA GLY A 47 -3.71 32.48 3.31
C GLY A 47 -4.87 31.69 3.92
N GLY A 48 -4.73 30.38 4.11
CA GLY A 48 -5.73 29.55 4.79
C GLY A 48 -5.54 29.51 6.32
N ARG A 49 -6.57 29.04 7.06
CA ARG A 49 -6.50 28.92 8.53
C ARG A 49 -5.74 27.66 8.96
N THR A 50 -5.12 27.73 10.14
CA THR A 50 -4.57 26.55 10.83
C THR A 50 -5.69 25.55 11.13
N GLY A 51 -5.45 24.26 10.93
CA GLY A 51 -6.41 23.20 11.27
C GLY A 51 -7.29 22.75 10.08
N THR A 52 -7.62 23.66 9.15
CA THR A 52 -8.46 23.37 7.98
C THR A 52 -8.05 22.11 7.20
N VAL A 53 -6.75 21.83 7.09
CA VAL A 53 -6.25 20.61 6.43
C VAL A 53 -6.55 19.34 7.23
N ALA A 54 -6.35 19.36 8.55
CA ALA A 54 -6.68 18.24 9.43
C ALA A 54 -8.18 17.98 9.45
N ASP A 55 -8.99 19.04 9.54
CA ASP A 55 -10.44 18.93 9.57
C ASP A 55 -11.06 18.39 8.26
N ILE A 56 -10.34 18.50 7.13
CA ILE A 56 -10.74 17.88 5.86
C ILE A 56 -10.24 16.43 5.79
N ALA A 57 -9.09 16.13 6.39
CA ALA A 57 -8.64 14.75 6.58
C ALA A 57 -9.62 13.93 7.44
N VAL A 58 -10.31 14.54 8.41
CA VAL A 58 -11.41 13.91 9.17
C VAL A 58 -12.55 13.42 8.27
N TRP A 59 -12.78 14.04 7.10
CA TRP A 59 -13.72 13.51 6.10
C TRP A 59 -13.06 12.55 5.11
N ALA A 60 -11.85 12.86 4.65
CA ALA A 60 -11.17 12.08 3.63
C ALA A 60 -10.74 10.69 4.11
N VAL A 61 -10.26 10.55 5.35
CA VAL A 61 -9.73 9.28 5.88
C VAL A 61 -10.83 8.24 6.11
N PRO A 62 -11.95 8.51 6.80
CA PRO A 62 -13.02 7.53 6.98
C PRO A 62 -13.69 7.13 5.66
N PHE A 63 -13.90 8.08 4.74
CA PHE A 63 -14.42 7.76 3.42
C PHE A 63 -13.43 6.89 2.61
N GLY A 64 -12.12 7.16 2.72
CA GLY A 64 -11.08 6.31 2.12
C GLY A 64 -11.06 4.89 2.71
N LEU A 65 -11.21 4.75 4.02
CA LEU A 65 -11.31 3.45 4.69
C LEU A 65 -12.51 2.64 4.18
N VAL A 66 -13.70 3.25 4.19
CA VAL A 66 -14.95 2.65 3.68
C VAL A 66 -14.84 2.31 2.19
N GLY A 67 -14.30 3.21 1.37
CA GLY A 67 -14.12 2.97 -0.07
C GLY A 67 -13.13 1.86 -0.36
N GLY A 68 -12.05 1.78 0.40
CA GLY A 68 -11.09 0.69 0.31
C GLY A 68 -11.74 -0.65 0.60
N ARG A 69 -12.58 -0.73 1.65
CA ARG A 69 -13.29 -1.98 1.96
C ARG A 69 -14.31 -2.34 0.91
N LEU A 70 -15.13 -1.38 0.50
CA LEU A 70 -16.16 -1.57 -0.53
C LEU A 70 -15.56 -2.07 -1.84
N TYR A 71 -14.43 -1.51 -2.29
CA TYR A 71 -13.77 -1.96 -3.51
C TYR A 71 -13.28 -3.41 -3.40
N HIS A 72 -12.64 -3.78 -2.28
CA HIS A 72 -12.17 -5.16 -2.08
C HIS A 72 -13.33 -6.17 -2.00
N VAL A 73 -14.42 -5.84 -1.30
CA VAL A 73 -15.62 -6.68 -1.23
C VAL A 73 -16.30 -6.82 -2.61
N ILE A 74 -16.20 -5.83 -3.49
CA ILE A 74 -16.70 -5.90 -4.88
C ILE A 74 -15.77 -6.72 -5.78
N THR A 75 -14.45 -6.53 -5.68
CA THR A 75 -13.49 -7.21 -6.58
C THR A 75 -13.24 -8.66 -6.19
N ASP A 76 -13.23 -8.94 -4.89
CA ASP A 76 -12.92 -10.26 -4.33
C ASP A 76 -14.18 -10.85 -3.62
N TYR A 77 -15.36 -10.63 -4.22
CA TYR A 77 -16.68 -10.98 -3.67
C TYR A 77 -16.79 -12.48 -3.28
N GLU A 78 -16.06 -13.35 -3.96
CA GLU A 78 -16.02 -14.80 -3.71
C GLU A 78 -15.44 -15.13 -2.32
N LEU A 79 -14.60 -14.26 -1.74
CA LEU A 79 -14.08 -14.43 -0.37
C LEU A 79 -15.17 -14.27 0.72
N TYR A 80 -16.33 -13.70 0.37
CA TYR A 80 -17.38 -13.31 1.31
C TYR A 80 -18.72 -13.99 1.02
N PHE A 81 -19.02 -14.27 -0.26
CA PHE A 81 -20.34 -14.73 -0.70
C PHE A 81 -20.34 -16.13 -1.35
N SER A 82 -19.20 -16.83 -1.39
CA SER A 82 -19.15 -18.23 -1.84
C SER A 82 -19.60 -19.22 -0.74
N ALA A 83 -19.90 -20.46 -1.14
CA ALA A 83 -20.38 -21.48 -0.22
C ALA A 83 -19.36 -21.77 0.90
N GLY A 84 -19.80 -21.70 2.16
CA GLY A 84 -18.96 -21.91 3.34
C GLY A 84 -18.21 -20.67 3.84
N ARG A 85 -18.46 -19.48 3.28
CA ARG A 85 -17.92 -18.19 3.76
C ARG A 85 -18.97 -17.41 4.55
N ASP A 86 -18.52 -16.52 5.43
CA ASP A 86 -19.40 -15.61 6.17
C ASP A 86 -19.40 -14.22 5.54
N TRP A 87 -20.59 -13.72 5.19
CA TRP A 87 -20.78 -12.37 4.66
C TRP A 87 -20.45 -11.28 5.69
N VAL A 88 -20.48 -11.60 6.99
CA VAL A 88 -20.08 -10.67 8.07
C VAL A 88 -18.58 -10.34 7.97
N ASP A 89 -17.76 -11.23 7.41
CA ASP A 89 -16.33 -10.97 7.15
C ASP A 89 -16.15 -9.71 6.29
N ALA A 90 -17.10 -9.38 5.41
CA ALA A 90 -17.06 -8.17 4.57
C ALA A 90 -16.97 -6.86 5.39
N PHE A 91 -17.34 -6.84 6.66
CA PHE A 91 -17.23 -5.67 7.55
C PHE A 91 -15.94 -5.63 8.38
N LYS A 92 -15.20 -6.74 8.46
CA LYS A 92 -14.02 -6.89 9.32
C LYS A 92 -12.77 -6.23 8.74
N ILE A 93 -12.74 -4.90 8.78
CA ILE A 93 -11.62 -4.08 8.27
C ILE A 93 -10.28 -4.36 8.97
N TRP A 94 -10.29 -4.94 10.17
CA TRP A 94 -9.08 -5.31 10.93
C TRP A 94 -8.42 -6.61 10.43
N GLU A 95 -9.11 -7.42 9.62
CA GLU A 95 -8.56 -8.61 8.97
C GLU A 95 -7.80 -8.28 7.66
N GLY A 96 -7.63 -6.98 7.34
CA GLY A 96 -6.95 -6.51 6.12
C GLY A 96 -7.92 -6.35 4.95
N GLY A 97 -7.42 -6.49 3.72
CA GLY A 97 -8.26 -6.46 2.51
C GLY A 97 -8.93 -5.11 2.23
N LEU A 98 -8.15 -4.06 1.93
CA LEU A 98 -8.68 -2.80 1.39
C LEU A 98 -8.06 -2.48 0.02
N GLY A 99 -8.91 -2.17 -0.96
CA GLY A 99 -8.49 -1.79 -2.31
C GLY A 99 -8.09 -0.32 -2.44
N ILE A 100 -6.85 -0.06 -2.88
CA ILE A 100 -6.30 1.30 -3.04
C ILE A 100 -7.21 2.18 -3.93
N TRP A 101 -7.76 1.63 -5.02
CA TRP A 101 -8.62 2.38 -5.94
C TRP A 101 -9.90 2.90 -5.28
N GLY A 102 -10.55 2.08 -4.47
CA GLY A 102 -11.72 2.49 -3.68
C GLY A 102 -11.38 3.55 -2.63
N ALA A 103 -10.22 3.39 -1.97
CA ALA A 103 -9.75 4.34 -0.97
C ALA A 103 -9.43 5.72 -1.57
N ILE A 104 -8.80 5.76 -2.76
CA ILE A 104 -8.57 7.01 -3.49
C ILE A 104 -9.90 7.63 -3.93
N ALA A 105 -10.82 6.83 -4.49
CA ALA A 105 -12.08 7.32 -5.04
C ALA A 105 -12.99 7.94 -3.95
N LEU A 106 -13.33 7.19 -2.89
CA LEU A 106 -14.16 7.75 -1.82
C LEU A 106 -13.38 8.73 -0.94
N GLY A 107 -12.07 8.56 -0.74
CA GLY A 107 -11.25 9.55 -0.04
C GLY A 107 -11.29 10.93 -0.71
N ALA A 108 -11.28 10.98 -2.04
CA ALA A 108 -11.49 12.21 -2.81
C ALA A 108 -12.92 12.77 -2.64
N VAL A 109 -13.95 11.92 -2.55
CA VAL A 109 -15.33 12.35 -2.23
C VAL A 109 -15.42 12.93 -0.82
N GLY A 110 -14.78 12.31 0.18
CA GLY A 110 -14.69 12.83 1.54
C GLY A 110 -13.98 14.20 1.59
N ALA A 111 -12.85 14.33 0.91
CA ALA A 111 -12.15 15.61 0.77
C ALA A 111 -13.02 16.69 0.08
N TRP A 112 -13.78 16.31 -0.97
CA TRP A 112 -14.73 17.21 -1.64
C TRP A 112 -15.87 17.67 -0.72
N ILE A 113 -16.46 16.77 0.07
CA ILE A 113 -17.49 17.10 1.08
C ILE A 113 -16.91 18.06 2.12
N GLY A 114 -15.73 17.76 2.68
CA GLY A 114 -15.04 18.60 3.66
C GLY A 114 -14.73 20.00 3.13
N CYS A 115 -14.22 20.09 1.89
CA CYS A 115 -13.97 21.37 1.22
C CYS A 115 -15.26 22.16 0.99
N ARG A 116 -16.31 21.49 0.49
CA ARG A 116 -17.59 22.13 0.17
C ARG A 116 -18.33 22.64 1.42
N ARG A 117 -18.24 21.93 2.55
CA ARG A 117 -18.79 22.40 3.84
C ARG A 117 -18.04 23.61 4.41
N ARG A 118 -16.75 23.78 4.13
CA ARG A 118 -15.98 24.99 4.48
C ARG A 118 -16.02 26.11 3.44
N GLY A 119 -16.67 25.89 2.29
CA GLY A 119 -16.67 26.85 1.18
C GLY A 119 -15.30 27.07 0.54
N ILE A 120 -14.36 26.13 0.68
CA ILE A 120 -13.01 26.26 0.10
C ILE A 120 -12.90 25.53 -1.27
N PRO A 121 -12.08 26.04 -2.20
CA PRO A 121 -11.85 25.39 -3.48
C PRO A 121 -10.94 24.16 -3.32
N LEU A 122 -11.51 22.97 -3.56
CA LEU A 122 -10.78 21.68 -3.55
C LEU A 122 -9.44 21.70 -4.33
N PRO A 123 -9.31 22.34 -5.52
CA PRO A 123 -8.02 22.40 -6.23
C PRO A 123 -6.92 23.12 -5.46
N ALA A 124 -7.24 24.20 -4.72
CA ALA A 124 -6.27 24.93 -3.92
C ALA A 124 -5.81 24.11 -2.70
N TRP A 125 -6.74 23.36 -2.09
CA TRP A 125 -6.44 22.44 -0.99
C TRP A 125 -5.57 21.28 -1.46
N ALA A 126 -5.94 20.66 -2.60
CA ALA A 126 -5.16 19.60 -3.24
C ALA A 126 -3.71 20.06 -3.56
N ASP A 127 -3.54 21.27 -4.11
CA ASP A 127 -2.22 21.87 -4.36
C ASP A 127 -1.39 22.12 -3.08
N ALA A 128 -2.04 22.37 -1.95
CA ALA A 128 -1.36 22.54 -0.66
C ALA A 128 -0.87 21.18 -0.12
N VAL A 129 -1.73 20.15 -0.14
CA VAL A 129 -1.40 18.80 0.38
C VAL A 129 -0.55 17.94 -0.55
N ALA A 130 -0.48 18.23 -1.85
CA ALA A 130 0.19 17.38 -2.85
C ALA A 130 1.63 16.94 -2.48
N PRO A 131 2.55 17.81 -2.02
CA PRO A 131 3.86 17.36 -1.57
C PRO A 131 3.81 16.48 -0.32
N GLY A 132 2.86 16.75 0.58
CA GLY A 132 2.64 15.95 1.78
C GLY A 132 2.19 14.53 1.44
N ILE A 133 1.33 14.37 0.43
CA ILE A 133 0.92 13.06 -0.10
C ILE A 133 2.13 12.32 -0.68
N ALA A 134 2.99 13.00 -1.45
CA ALA A 134 4.20 12.38 -2.00
C ALA A 134 5.17 11.90 -0.89
N PHE A 135 5.38 12.69 0.18
CA PHE A 135 6.18 12.21 1.32
C PHE A 135 5.47 11.12 2.13
N ALA A 136 4.13 11.10 2.17
CA ALA A 136 3.38 10.01 2.79
C ALA A 136 3.55 8.69 2.04
N GLN A 137 3.51 8.72 0.70
CA GLN A 137 3.86 7.56 -0.13
C GLN A 137 5.30 7.12 0.11
N ALA A 138 6.25 8.07 0.18
CA ALA A 138 7.65 7.77 0.44
C ALA A 138 7.86 7.05 1.78
N ALA A 139 7.18 7.49 2.84
CA ALA A 139 7.18 6.82 4.14
C ALA A 139 6.51 5.45 4.09
N GLY A 140 5.33 5.34 3.45
CA GLY A 140 4.59 4.09 3.31
C GLY A 140 5.37 2.96 2.65
N ARG A 141 6.27 3.28 1.70
CA ARG A 141 7.16 2.29 1.06
C ARG A 141 8.10 1.57 2.04
N TRP A 142 8.50 2.19 3.15
CA TRP A 142 9.28 1.51 4.18
C TRP A 142 8.49 0.41 4.90
N GLY A 143 7.15 0.44 4.85
CA GLY A 143 6.31 -0.67 5.29
C GLY A 143 6.58 -1.95 4.49
N ASN A 144 6.82 -1.84 3.18
CA ASN A 144 7.14 -3.00 2.34
C ASN A 144 8.52 -3.60 2.67
N TRP A 145 9.47 -2.79 3.15
CA TRP A 145 10.76 -3.26 3.67
C TRP A 145 10.61 -4.01 5.00
N PHE A 146 9.77 -3.53 5.92
CA PHE A 146 9.42 -4.26 7.15
C PHE A 146 8.70 -5.59 6.86
N ASN A 147 7.82 -5.61 5.84
CA ASN A 147 7.02 -6.78 5.46
C ASN A 147 7.74 -7.78 4.53
N GLN A 148 8.96 -7.48 4.06
CA GLN A 148 9.68 -8.26 3.04
C GLN A 148 8.83 -8.52 1.78
N GLU A 149 8.24 -7.48 1.18
CA GLU A 149 7.29 -7.62 0.07
C GLU A 149 7.53 -6.62 -1.07
N LEU A 150 6.90 -6.88 -2.22
CA LEU A 150 6.91 -6.01 -3.42
C LEU A 150 8.32 -5.64 -3.95
N TYR A 151 9.33 -6.46 -3.65
CA TYR A 151 10.71 -6.31 -4.11
C TYR A 151 10.87 -6.61 -5.62
N GLY A 152 11.98 -6.16 -6.22
CA GLY A 152 12.21 -6.29 -7.66
C GLY A 152 12.88 -7.60 -8.07
N ARG A 153 13.44 -7.65 -9.29
CA ARG A 153 14.23 -8.79 -9.80
C ARG A 153 15.42 -9.12 -8.89
N ALA A 154 15.88 -10.37 -8.95
CA ALA A 154 17.14 -10.79 -8.33
C ALA A 154 18.30 -9.92 -8.88
N THR A 155 19.27 -9.58 -8.04
CA THR A 155 20.35 -8.65 -8.42
C THR A 155 21.60 -8.81 -7.56
N ASP A 156 22.77 -8.66 -8.20
CA ASP A 156 24.09 -8.72 -7.55
C ASP A 156 24.66 -7.32 -7.25
N LEU A 157 23.83 -6.26 -7.38
CA LEU A 157 24.23 -4.88 -7.11
C LEU A 157 24.63 -4.70 -5.64
N PRO A 158 25.63 -3.84 -5.33
CA PRO A 158 26.16 -3.74 -3.98
C PRO A 158 25.13 -3.24 -2.94
N TRP A 159 24.08 -2.53 -3.37
CA TRP A 159 22.96 -2.06 -2.54
C TRP A 159 21.71 -2.98 -2.59
N ALA A 160 21.84 -4.25 -2.98
CA ALA A 160 20.73 -5.19 -3.04
C ALA A 160 19.99 -5.31 -1.70
N LEU A 161 18.67 -5.51 -1.76
CA LEU A 161 17.85 -5.89 -0.60
C LEU A 161 18.05 -7.37 -0.33
N HIS A 162 18.52 -7.70 0.87
CA HIS A 162 18.63 -9.08 1.32
C HIS A 162 17.31 -9.51 1.99
N ILE A 163 16.52 -10.33 1.30
CA ILE A 163 15.31 -10.97 1.79
C ILE A 163 15.72 -12.24 2.54
N THR A 164 15.41 -12.28 3.84
CA THR A 164 15.86 -13.32 4.77
C THR A 164 14.78 -14.35 5.10
N SER A 165 13.51 -14.03 4.84
CA SER A 165 12.38 -14.87 5.19
C SER A 165 11.98 -15.80 4.04
N SER A 166 11.78 -17.08 4.35
CA SER A 166 11.05 -18.03 3.49
C SER A 166 9.58 -18.19 3.87
N THR A 167 9.10 -17.42 4.85
CA THR A 167 7.70 -17.45 5.29
C THR A 167 6.79 -16.87 4.20
N ASP A 168 5.58 -17.42 4.08
CA ASP A 168 4.59 -17.14 3.03
C ASP A 168 5.11 -17.35 1.59
N GLY A 169 5.89 -18.41 1.36
CA GLY A 169 6.32 -18.84 0.02
C GLY A 169 7.41 -17.99 -0.64
N ARG A 170 8.01 -17.05 0.10
CA ARG A 170 9.11 -16.20 -0.39
C ARG A 170 10.39 -17.01 -0.60
N VAL A 171 11.17 -16.64 -1.61
CA VAL A 171 12.51 -17.21 -1.86
C VAL A 171 13.55 -16.27 -1.24
N PRO A 172 14.36 -16.71 -0.26
CA PRO A 172 15.45 -15.91 0.29
C PRO A 172 16.50 -15.58 -0.77
N GLY A 173 17.06 -14.36 -0.72
CA GLY A 173 18.04 -13.92 -1.71
C GLY A 173 18.23 -12.41 -1.80
N TYR A 174 18.93 -11.98 -2.85
CA TYR A 174 19.28 -10.59 -3.10
C TYR A 174 18.47 -10.02 -4.26
N TYR A 175 17.73 -8.94 -4.00
CA TYR A 175 16.75 -8.37 -4.92
C TYR A 175 16.91 -6.85 -5.07
N HIS A 176 16.41 -6.29 -6.16
CA HIS A 176 16.35 -4.83 -6.32
C HIS A 176 15.47 -4.21 -5.21
N PRO A 177 15.99 -3.24 -4.41
CA PRO A 177 15.23 -2.52 -3.38
C PRO A 177 14.23 -1.54 -4.01
N THR A 178 13.17 -2.06 -4.64
CA THR A 178 12.08 -1.26 -5.23
C THR A 178 11.52 -0.27 -4.23
N PHE A 179 11.29 -0.67 -2.97
CA PHE A 179 10.81 0.22 -1.91
C PHE A 179 11.66 1.50 -1.77
N LEU A 180 12.99 1.39 -1.89
CA LEU A 180 13.92 2.51 -1.79
C LEU A 180 13.85 3.38 -3.05
N TYR A 181 13.78 2.77 -4.24
CA TYR A 181 13.62 3.50 -5.50
C TYR A 181 12.28 4.26 -5.53
N GLU A 182 11.19 3.62 -5.09
CA GLU A 182 9.86 4.22 -4.93
C GLU A 182 9.90 5.37 -3.91
N SER A 183 10.54 5.17 -2.76
CA SER A 183 10.63 6.16 -1.68
C SER A 183 11.44 7.40 -2.12
N LEU A 184 12.62 7.20 -2.71
CA LEU A 184 13.45 8.27 -3.26
C LEU A 184 12.76 9.02 -4.39
N TRP A 185 12.04 8.32 -5.28
CA TRP A 185 11.25 8.97 -6.33
C TRP A 185 10.14 9.83 -5.72
N CYS A 186 9.37 9.31 -4.75
CA CYS A 186 8.30 10.05 -4.10
C CYS A 186 8.81 11.27 -3.31
N ILE A 187 9.99 11.18 -2.67
CA ILE A 187 10.71 12.33 -2.10
C ILE A 187 11.05 13.35 -3.20
N GLY A 188 11.61 12.90 -4.32
CA GLY A 188 11.91 13.73 -5.49
C GLY A 188 10.68 14.45 -6.04
N VAL A 189 9.54 13.77 -6.15
CA VAL A 189 8.25 14.35 -6.55
C VAL A 189 7.78 15.40 -5.54
N GLY A 190 7.84 15.12 -4.24
CA GLY A 190 7.48 16.10 -3.20
C GLY A 190 8.33 17.37 -3.27
N LEU A 191 9.65 17.23 -3.46
CA LEU A 191 10.58 18.35 -3.64
C LEU A 191 10.34 19.10 -4.96
N LEU A 192 10.12 18.39 -6.07
CA LEU A 192 9.79 18.96 -7.38
C LEU A 192 8.54 19.85 -7.30
N VAL A 193 7.47 19.35 -6.66
CA VAL A 193 6.22 20.09 -6.52
C VAL A 193 6.41 21.31 -5.61
N ILE A 194 7.16 21.22 -4.51
CA ILE A 194 7.48 22.39 -3.67
C ILE A 194 8.28 23.44 -4.45
N TRP A 195 9.28 23.01 -5.23
CA TRP A 195 10.11 23.89 -6.04
C TRP A 195 9.29 24.58 -7.13
N ALA A 196 8.53 23.82 -7.92
CA ALA A 196 7.72 24.34 -9.01
C ALA A 196 6.60 25.27 -8.50
N ASP A 197 5.96 24.91 -7.38
CA ASP A 197 4.93 25.72 -6.74
C ASP A 197 5.45 27.07 -6.20
N ARG A 198 6.72 27.11 -5.78
CA ARG A 198 7.42 28.37 -5.43
C ARG A 198 7.87 29.14 -6.67
N ARG A 199 8.42 28.46 -7.68
CA ARG A 199 9.04 29.09 -8.86
C ARG A 199 8.03 29.63 -9.88
N PHE A 200 6.86 29.00 -9.99
CA PHE A 200 5.84 29.28 -11.02
C PHE A 200 4.47 29.63 -10.43
N THR A 201 4.41 29.90 -9.11
CA THR A 201 3.19 30.27 -8.36
C THR A 201 1.99 29.40 -8.75
N LEU A 202 2.15 28.09 -8.60
CA LEU A 202 1.13 27.12 -8.99
C LEU A 202 -0.11 27.25 -8.10
N GLY A 203 -1.27 27.09 -8.72
CA GLY A 203 -2.61 27.22 -8.15
C GLY A 203 -3.61 26.65 -9.14
N HIS A 204 -4.90 26.63 -8.80
CA HIS A 204 -5.96 26.03 -9.61
C HIS A 204 -5.68 24.55 -9.96
N GLY A 205 -5.22 23.77 -8.98
CA GLY A 205 -4.97 22.33 -9.09
C GLY A 205 -3.69 21.94 -9.83
N ARG A 206 -2.88 22.92 -10.27
CA ARG A 206 -1.69 22.68 -11.11
C ARG A 206 -0.54 22.02 -10.35
N ALA A 207 -0.41 22.23 -9.05
CA ALA A 207 0.62 21.57 -8.24
C ALA A 207 0.25 20.11 -7.92
N PHE A 208 -1.04 19.83 -7.70
CA PHE A 208 -1.57 18.47 -7.57
C PHE A 208 -1.46 17.69 -8.89
N ALA A 209 -1.81 18.32 -10.01
CA ALA A 209 -1.64 17.70 -11.32
C ALA A 209 -0.15 17.43 -11.64
N LEU A 210 0.78 18.31 -11.24
CA LEU A 210 2.22 18.06 -11.35
C LEU A 210 2.66 16.87 -10.50
N TYR A 211 2.17 16.75 -9.26
CA TYR A 211 2.38 15.58 -8.41
C TYR A 211 1.91 14.29 -9.12
N VAL A 212 0.68 14.27 -9.64
CA VAL A 212 0.11 13.11 -10.35
C VAL A 212 0.96 12.74 -11.57
N ALA A 213 1.30 13.71 -12.43
CA ALA A 213 2.13 13.47 -13.61
C ALA A 213 3.52 12.90 -13.23
N ALA A 214 4.20 13.50 -12.27
CA ALA A 214 5.53 13.05 -11.85
C ALA A 214 5.49 11.68 -11.13
N TYR A 215 4.41 11.37 -10.41
CA TYR A 215 4.18 10.04 -9.84
C TYR A 215 3.98 8.98 -10.94
N CYS A 216 3.17 9.26 -11.97
CA CYS A 216 2.97 8.34 -13.10
C CYS A 216 4.27 8.00 -13.86
N VAL A 217 5.18 8.97 -14.02
CA VAL A 217 6.51 8.73 -14.63
C VAL A 217 7.33 7.73 -13.80
N GLY A 218 7.38 7.91 -12.47
CA GLY A 218 8.06 6.97 -11.59
C GLY A 218 7.42 5.58 -11.62
N ARG A 219 6.09 5.52 -11.66
CA ARG A 219 5.34 4.26 -11.72
C ARG A 219 5.75 3.42 -12.94
N PHE A 220 5.88 4.04 -14.11
CA PHE A 220 6.29 3.35 -15.34
C PHE A 220 7.71 2.74 -15.24
N TRP A 221 8.69 3.49 -14.70
CA TRP A 221 10.05 2.97 -14.51
C TRP A 221 10.12 1.84 -13.46
N ILE A 222 9.36 1.96 -12.37
CA ILE A 222 9.35 0.97 -11.31
C ILE A 222 8.63 -0.31 -11.75
N GLU A 223 7.50 -0.21 -12.43
CA GLU A 223 6.74 -1.35 -12.93
C GLU A 223 7.57 -2.18 -13.93
N TYR A 224 8.38 -1.54 -14.78
CA TYR A 224 9.35 -2.22 -15.66
C TYR A 224 10.37 -3.11 -14.91
N MET A 225 10.74 -2.77 -13.67
CA MET A 225 11.66 -3.54 -12.82
C MET A 225 10.98 -4.65 -12.01
N ARG A 226 9.65 -4.69 -11.96
CA ARG A 226 8.88 -5.68 -11.18
C ARG A 226 8.76 -7.04 -11.90
N VAL A 227 8.41 -8.07 -11.14
CA VAL A 227 8.34 -9.48 -11.60
C VAL A 227 6.98 -10.11 -11.38
N ASP A 228 6.10 -9.44 -10.62
CA ASP A 228 4.79 -9.99 -10.25
C ASP A 228 3.93 -10.27 -11.48
N ASP A 229 3.11 -11.32 -11.44
CA ASP A 229 2.14 -11.59 -12.49
C ASP A 229 1.15 -10.42 -12.65
N ALA A 230 0.99 -9.98 -13.89
CA ALA A 230 0.16 -8.84 -14.24
C ALA A 230 -0.52 -9.08 -15.58
N HIS A 231 -1.73 -8.56 -15.74
CA HIS A 231 -2.43 -8.55 -17.02
C HIS A 231 -1.68 -7.64 -18.01
N HIS A 232 -1.12 -8.24 -19.06
CA HIS A 232 -0.44 -7.53 -20.13
C HIS A 232 -1.40 -7.27 -21.29
N ILE A 233 -1.40 -6.04 -21.78
CA ILE A 233 -2.15 -5.59 -22.96
C ILE A 233 -1.15 -4.91 -23.89
N LEU A 234 -0.99 -5.43 -25.11
CA LEU A 234 0.00 -4.95 -26.09
C LEU A 234 1.45 -4.90 -25.56
N GLY A 235 1.81 -5.86 -24.69
CA GLY A 235 3.16 -5.97 -24.11
C GLY A 235 3.46 -5.04 -22.92
N LEU A 236 2.53 -4.16 -22.55
CA LEU A 236 2.60 -3.34 -21.33
C LEU A 236 1.60 -3.85 -20.28
N ARG A 237 1.86 -3.61 -18.99
CA ARG A 237 0.92 -4.00 -17.93
C ARG A 237 -0.26 -3.04 -17.89
N LEU A 238 -1.41 -3.49 -17.39
CA LEU A 238 -2.59 -2.64 -17.21
C LEU A 238 -2.31 -1.39 -16.34
N ASN A 239 -1.40 -1.53 -15.35
CA ASN A 239 -0.90 -0.41 -14.56
C ASN A 239 -0.19 0.66 -15.41
N ASP A 240 0.59 0.26 -16.43
CA ASP A 240 1.32 1.18 -17.31
C ASP A 240 0.34 1.97 -18.18
N TRP A 241 -0.64 1.29 -18.78
CA TRP A 241 -1.72 1.95 -19.53
C TRP A 241 -2.50 2.96 -18.68
N THR A 242 -2.80 2.58 -17.43
CA THR A 242 -3.45 3.47 -16.47
C THR A 242 -2.57 4.68 -16.13
N ALA A 243 -1.26 4.45 -15.91
CA ALA A 243 -0.30 5.52 -15.65
C ALA A 243 -0.14 6.47 -16.84
N ILE A 244 -0.09 5.95 -18.08
CA ILE A 244 -0.05 6.76 -19.31
C ILE A 244 -1.31 7.62 -19.46
N GLY A 245 -2.49 7.02 -19.29
CA GLY A 245 -3.76 7.75 -19.39
C GLY A 245 -3.87 8.87 -18.35
N VAL A 246 -3.56 8.57 -17.08
CA VAL A 246 -3.58 9.56 -15.99
C VAL A 246 -2.49 10.63 -16.18
N PHE A 247 -1.30 10.27 -16.67
CA PHE A 247 -0.24 11.23 -17.01
C PHE A 247 -0.69 12.22 -18.08
N LEU A 248 -1.26 11.74 -19.19
CA LEU A 248 -1.72 12.59 -20.29
C LEU A 248 -2.84 13.53 -19.83
N LEU A 249 -3.79 13.05 -19.01
CA LEU A 249 -4.84 13.87 -18.42
C LEU A 249 -4.28 14.94 -17.47
N ALA A 250 -3.28 14.59 -16.64
CA ALA A 250 -2.64 15.53 -15.73
C ALA A 250 -1.85 16.63 -16.48
N VAL A 251 -1.10 16.26 -17.52
CA VAL A 251 -0.39 17.22 -18.38
C VAL A 251 -1.37 18.12 -19.14
N LEU A 252 -2.43 17.54 -19.73
CA LEU A 252 -3.50 18.31 -20.39
C LEU A 252 -4.16 19.30 -19.42
N TYR A 253 -4.46 18.87 -18.19
CA TYR A 253 -5.02 19.73 -17.15
C TYR A 253 -4.09 20.90 -16.80
N ILE A 254 -2.77 20.66 -16.64
CA ILE A 254 -1.79 21.73 -16.39
C ILE A 254 -1.80 22.73 -17.54
N VAL A 255 -1.77 22.26 -18.79
CA VAL A 255 -1.77 23.12 -19.98
C VAL A 255 -3.05 23.95 -20.06
N LEU A 256 -4.22 23.33 -19.95
CA LEU A 256 -5.51 24.03 -19.99
C LEU A 256 -5.68 25.01 -18.82
N SER A 257 -5.39 24.58 -17.59
CA SER A 257 -5.46 25.43 -16.40
C SER A 257 -4.51 26.63 -16.50
N SER A 258 -3.28 26.43 -17.00
CA SER A 258 -2.32 27.52 -17.20
C SER A 258 -2.76 28.57 -18.23
N ARG A 259 -3.55 28.17 -19.25
CA ARG A 259 -4.10 29.08 -20.26
C ARG A 259 -5.38 29.78 -19.80
N MET A 260 -6.23 29.09 -19.05
CA MET A 260 -7.54 29.62 -18.61
C MET A 260 -7.46 30.45 -17.32
N ARG A 261 -6.55 30.11 -16.40
CA ARG A 261 -6.42 30.72 -15.07
C ARG A 261 -4.95 30.86 -14.66
N PRO A 262 -4.19 31.78 -15.30
CA PRO A 262 -2.80 32.03 -14.93
C PRO A 262 -2.69 32.51 -13.47
N GLY A 263 -1.64 32.04 -12.78
CA GLY A 263 -1.40 32.38 -11.36
C GLY A 263 -2.17 31.51 -10.35
N ARG A 264 -2.23 32.00 -9.11
CA ARG A 264 -2.83 31.33 -7.95
C ARG A 264 -4.09 32.06 -7.51
N GLU A 265 -4.99 31.32 -6.86
CA GLU A 265 -6.16 31.84 -6.16
C GLU A 265 -5.78 33.00 -5.21
N ALA A 266 -6.47 34.13 -5.31
CA ALA A 266 -6.24 35.29 -4.44
C ALA A 266 -6.80 35.10 -3.02
N VAL A 267 -7.85 34.29 -2.87
CA VAL A 267 -8.45 33.88 -1.59
C VAL A 267 -8.65 32.38 -1.63
N VAL A 268 -8.03 31.66 -0.68
CA VAL A 268 -8.15 30.20 -0.57
C VAL A 268 -9.17 29.76 0.47
N GLU A 269 -9.49 30.62 1.44
CA GLU A 269 -10.45 30.32 2.50
C GLU A 269 -11.26 31.58 2.87
N PRO A 270 -12.60 31.57 2.74
CA PRO A 270 -13.43 32.73 3.05
C PRO A 270 -13.31 33.18 4.51
N GLY A 271 -13.02 34.46 4.72
CA GLY A 271 -12.79 35.03 6.05
C GLY A 271 -11.50 34.55 6.73
N ALA A 272 -10.53 34.02 5.98
CA ALA A 272 -9.17 33.82 6.46
C ALA A 272 -8.32 35.03 6.05
N GLY A 273 -8.14 35.97 6.98
CA GLY A 273 -7.40 37.20 6.77
C GLY A 273 -7.02 37.83 8.12
N PRO A 274 -6.16 38.86 8.13
CA PRO A 274 -5.73 39.52 9.37
C PRO A 274 -6.88 40.17 10.15
N ASP A 275 -7.99 40.49 9.49
CA ASP A 275 -9.19 41.09 10.08
C ASP A 275 -10.26 40.07 10.51
N ALA A 276 -9.95 38.77 10.45
CA ALA A 276 -10.87 37.72 10.86
C ALA A 276 -10.95 37.65 12.40
N PRO A 277 -12.15 37.54 13.01
CA PRO A 277 -12.24 37.26 14.44
C PRO A 277 -11.53 35.94 14.74
N SER A 278 -10.59 36.00 15.68
CA SER A 278 -9.93 34.82 16.19
C SER A 278 -10.87 34.11 17.14
N ASP A 279 -11.55 33.05 16.67
CA ASP A 279 -12.43 32.18 17.48
C ASP A 279 -11.70 31.40 18.60
N ALA A 280 -10.46 31.79 18.89
CA ALA A 280 -9.64 31.29 20.01
C ALA A 280 -9.71 32.23 21.23
N ASP A 281 -10.90 32.72 21.59
CA ASP A 281 -11.13 33.30 22.93
C ASP A 281 -12.60 33.18 23.42
N THR A 282 -13.11 31.94 23.48
CA THR A 282 -14.39 31.63 24.14
C THR A 282 -14.16 30.96 25.49
N SER A 283 -13.25 31.51 26.30
CA SER A 283 -13.09 31.09 27.70
C SER A 283 -12.55 32.19 28.62
N THR A 284 -13.36 33.22 28.90
CA THR A 284 -13.73 33.62 30.27
C THR A 284 -14.59 34.89 30.29
N ALA A 285 -15.77 34.81 30.91
CA ALA A 285 -16.49 35.96 31.45
C ALA A 285 -17.22 35.50 32.74
N PRO A 286 -16.90 36.06 33.93
CA PRO A 286 -17.48 35.62 35.20
C PRO A 286 -18.66 36.49 35.70
N ALA A 287 -19.35 36.00 36.76
CA ALA A 287 -20.55 36.54 37.43
C ALA A 287 -21.85 36.48 36.58
N GLY A 288 -23.03 36.10 37.08
CA GLY A 288 -23.54 35.67 38.40
C GLY A 288 -25.08 35.50 38.33
N THR A 289 -25.88 35.06 39.31
CA THR A 289 -25.67 34.57 40.70
C THR A 289 -26.96 33.84 41.16
N GLU A 290 -26.87 32.92 42.15
CA GLU A 290 -27.96 32.29 42.94
C GLU A 290 -28.96 31.30 42.28
N GLY A 291 -29.28 30.22 43.02
CA GLY A 291 -30.26 29.18 42.67
C GLY A 291 -29.89 27.80 43.26
N GLU A 292 -30.56 27.37 44.34
CA GLU A 292 -30.19 26.20 45.17
C GLU A 292 -30.68 24.82 44.66
N THR A 293 -30.15 23.78 45.34
CA THR A 293 -30.66 22.40 45.53
C THR A 293 -30.31 21.31 44.51
N GLY A 294 -30.00 20.10 45.01
CA GLY A 294 -30.23 18.85 44.27
C GLY A 294 -29.11 17.81 44.14
N THR A 295 -28.62 17.28 45.27
CA THR A 295 -28.45 15.82 45.50
C THR A 295 -27.49 14.96 44.65
N ASP A 296 -26.60 14.29 45.39
CA ASP A 296 -25.89 13.01 45.16
C ASP A 296 -24.90 12.79 44.00
N ALA A 297 -23.83 12.08 44.38
CA ALA A 297 -22.75 11.66 43.51
C ALA A 297 -23.01 10.24 42.97
N GLU A 298 -22.83 10.06 41.67
CA GLU A 298 -22.53 8.74 41.12
C GLU A 298 -21.28 8.79 40.23
N LYS A 299 -20.43 7.77 40.39
CA LYS A 299 -19.05 7.74 39.93
C LYS A 299 -18.94 6.83 38.71
N ALA A 300 -19.08 7.39 37.52
CA ALA A 300 -18.89 6.67 36.26
C ALA A 300 -17.43 6.77 35.79
N ASP A 301 -16.74 5.62 35.76
CA ASP A 301 -15.37 5.48 35.27
C ASP A 301 -15.33 5.63 33.74
N SER A 302 -14.44 6.47 33.21
CA SER A 302 -14.32 6.70 31.77
C SER A 302 -13.02 6.11 31.25
N LYS A 303 -13.13 5.03 30.47
CA LYS A 303 -12.00 4.36 29.82
C LYS A 303 -12.23 4.14 28.33
N ASP A 304 -11.12 4.25 27.61
CA ASP A 304 -10.84 3.66 26.31
C ASP A 304 -11.70 4.11 25.11
N ALA A 305 -11.33 5.26 24.56
CA ALA A 305 -11.55 5.62 23.16
C ALA A 305 -10.21 5.58 22.41
N ALA A 306 -9.79 4.38 21.98
CA ALA A 306 -8.53 4.17 21.26
C ALA A 306 -8.64 3.05 20.23
N ASP A 307 -9.38 3.28 19.14
CA ASP A 307 -9.17 2.55 17.89
C ASP A 307 -9.36 3.46 16.67
N ALA A 308 -8.35 3.49 15.80
CA ALA A 308 -8.32 4.20 14.54
C ALA A 308 -7.45 3.36 13.59
N GLY A 309 -8.09 2.34 13.00
CA GLY A 309 -7.43 1.22 12.33
C GLY A 309 -6.37 1.60 11.29
N ALA A 310 -5.17 1.04 11.47
CA ALA A 310 -4.13 1.01 10.46
C ALA A 310 -4.44 -0.07 9.40
N VAL A 311 -4.08 0.18 8.14
CA VAL A 311 -4.39 -0.73 7.03
C VAL A 311 -3.13 -1.22 6.35
N GLY A 312 -2.88 -2.52 6.45
CA GLY A 312 -1.85 -3.20 5.68
C GLY A 312 -2.32 -3.55 4.28
N LEU A 313 -1.38 -3.64 3.34
CA LEU A 313 -1.63 -4.16 2.00
C LEU A 313 -1.45 -5.68 2.05
N ASP A 314 -2.52 -6.40 2.39
CA ASP A 314 -2.53 -7.86 2.27
C ASP A 314 -3.24 -8.29 0.97
N LYS A 315 -2.58 -9.16 0.20
CA LYS A 315 -3.21 -9.96 -0.85
C LYS A 315 -2.77 -11.42 -0.63
N PRO A 316 -3.67 -12.33 -0.24
CA PRO A 316 -3.32 -13.74 -0.13
C PRO A 316 -3.01 -14.32 -1.51
N ALA A 317 -2.05 -15.25 -1.55
CA ALA A 317 -1.98 -16.22 -2.65
C ALA A 317 -3.15 -17.21 -2.50
N ALA A 318 -3.78 -17.58 -3.60
CA ALA A 318 -4.76 -18.67 -3.60
C ALA A 318 -4.00 -20.00 -3.71
N GLU A 319 -4.27 -20.93 -2.79
CA GLU A 319 -3.87 -22.32 -2.93
C GLU A 319 -5.02 -23.12 -3.57
N ASP A 320 -4.73 -23.81 -4.67
CA ASP A 320 -5.63 -24.79 -5.27
C ASP A 320 -5.73 -26.04 -4.37
N SER A 321 -6.96 -26.44 -4.07
CA SER A 321 -7.25 -27.72 -3.41
C SER A 321 -8.42 -28.42 -4.12
N ALA A 322 -8.12 -29.10 -5.23
CA ALA A 322 -9.06 -30.02 -5.87
C ALA A 322 -9.22 -31.30 -5.04
N GLY A 323 -10.46 -31.72 -4.72
CA GLY A 323 -10.68 -32.91 -3.88
C GLY A 323 -12.15 -33.18 -3.50
N SER A 324 -13.00 -33.41 -4.50
CA SER A 324 -14.34 -34.04 -4.45
C SER A 324 -14.85 -34.68 -3.13
N GLY A 325 -16.07 -34.30 -2.69
CA GLY A 325 -17.01 -35.24 -2.05
C GLY A 325 -17.57 -36.24 -3.08
N GLU A 326 -18.37 -37.27 -2.79
CA GLU A 326 -19.18 -37.70 -1.63
C GLU A 326 -19.65 -39.17 -1.96
N PRO A 327 -20.49 -39.88 -1.18
CA PRO A 327 -20.75 -39.87 0.26
C PRO A 327 -20.62 -41.29 0.87
N THR A 328 -21.06 -41.46 2.11
CA THR A 328 -21.18 -42.73 2.85
C THR A 328 -22.38 -43.59 2.44
N ASP A 329 -22.23 -44.92 2.45
CA ASP A 329 -23.28 -45.84 2.89
C ASP A 329 -22.69 -47.17 3.41
N ALA A 330 -23.46 -47.90 4.22
CA ALA A 330 -23.00 -49.07 4.98
C ALA A 330 -23.38 -50.41 4.32
N ASP A 331 -22.55 -51.45 4.49
CA ASP A 331 -23.01 -52.73 5.09
C ASP A 331 -21.82 -53.61 5.55
N ALA A 332 -22.13 -54.72 6.22
CA ALA A 332 -21.21 -55.55 7.00
C ALA A 332 -20.57 -56.75 6.26
N SER A 333 -19.60 -57.36 6.94
CA SER A 333 -19.42 -58.82 7.11
C SER A 333 -18.12 -59.48 6.62
N ALA A 334 -17.52 -60.23 7.55
CA ALA A 334 -16.80 -61.51 7.39
C ALA A 334 -15.49 -61.64 6.57
N ALA A 335 -14.38 -61.53 7.31
CA ALA A 335 -13.48 -62.65 7.67
C ALA A 335 -12.49 -63.30 6.66
N ARG A 336 -11.36 -63.74 7.26
CA ARG A 336 -10.29 -64.67 6.79
C ARG A 336 -9.21 -64.11 5.87
N THR A 337 -8.00 -64.68 5.80
CA THR A 337 -7.00 -65.17 6.80
C THR A 337 -5.66 -65.26 6.02
N GLU A 338 -4.52 -65.31 6.71
CA GLU A 338 -3.19 -65.75 6.19
C GLU A 338 -2.45 -64.80 5.22
N SER A 339 -1.12 -64.83 5.06
CA SER A 339 0.02 -65.06 5.96
C SER A 339 1.30 -65.17 5.10
N ALA A 340 2.16 -64.13 5.16
CA ALA A 340 3.63 -64.19 5.10
C ALA A 340 4.41 -64.69 3.85
N THR A 341 5.61 -64.09 3.71
CA THR A 341 6.91 -64.68 3.27
C THR A 341 7.49 -64.20 1.92
N GLU A 342 8.52 -63.34 2.00
CA GLU A 342 9.64 -63.18 1.05
C GLU A 342 10.78 -64.17 1.42
N PRO A 343 11.96 -64.18 0.74
CA PRO A 343 12.27 -64.39 -0.69
C PRO A 343 13.28 -65.56 -0.87
N ASP A 344 13.78 -65.87 -2.08
CA ASP A 344 15.22 -66.21 -2.31
C ASP A 344 15.68 -66.34 -3.78
N GLU A 345 16.99 -66.52 -3.98
CA GLU A 345 17.79 -66.22 -5.20
C GLU A 345 18.07 -67.36 -6.24
N ALA A 346 18.56 -66.91 -7.42
CA ALA A 346 19.74 -67.42 -8.19
C ALA A 346 19.70 -68.65 -9.13
N SER A 347 20.78 -68.73 -9.96
CA SER A 347 21.20 -69.72 -10.97
C SER A 347 20.60 -69.56 -12.40
N ASP A 348 21.32 -69.78 -13.52
CA ASP A 348 22.77 -69.93 -13.79
C ASP A 348 23.14 -69.59 -15.27
N ALA A 349 24.41 -69.71 -15.67
CA ALA A 349 25.01 -69.11 -16.89
C ALA A 349 25.09 -70.00 -18.19
N PRO A 350 26.14 -69.94 -19.07
CA PRO A 350 26.06 -69.25 -20.38
C PRO A 350 26.52 -70.08 -21.61
N SER A 351 26.65 -69.46 -22.80
CA SER A 351 27.40 -70.02 -23.95
C SER A 351 28.12 -68.96 -24.84
N ALA A 352 29.18 -69.38 -25.54
CA ALA A 352 30.13 -68.56 -26.33
C ALA A 352 29.85 -68.64 -27.87
N SER A 353 30.61 -68.09 -28.86
CA SER A 353 32.04 -67.73 -28.97
C SER A 353 32.38 -66.90 -30.25
N SER A 354 33.70 -66.74 -30.56
CA SER A 354 34.38 -66.18 -31.77
C SER A 354 34.63 -64.65 -31.77
N ALA A 355 35.88 -64.12 -31.71
CA ALA A 355 37.05 -64.14 -32.63
C ALA A 355 36.94 -63.06 -33.74
N SER A 356 37.95 -62.28 -34.19
CA SER A 356 39.43 -62.33 -34.11
C SER A 356 40.08 -60.94 -34.43
N SER A 357 41.43 -60.83 -34.37
CA SER A 357 42.36 -59.73 -34.80
C SER A 357 42.31 -58.38 -34.02
N ARG A 358 43.43 -57.74 -33.58
CA ARG A 358 44.75 -57.37 -34.20
C ARG A 358 44.61 -56.30 -35.30
N ASP A 359 45.42 -55.23 -35.41
CA ASP A 359 46.65 -54.76 -34.71
C ASP A 359 46.78 -53.21 -34.79
N GLU A 360 47.78 -52.62 -34.11
CA GLU A 360 48.35 -51.24 -34.23
C GLU A 360 47.42 -50.00 -34.07
N ALA A 361 47.63 -49.04 -33.16
CA ALA A 361 48.82 -48.26 -32.74
C ALA A 361 49.31 -47.23 -33.80
N GLY A 362 49.12 -45.91 -33.57
CA GLY A 362 49.59 -44.91 -34.55
C GLY A 362 49.23 -43.43 -34.38
N SER A 363 49.52 -42.83 -33.23
CA SER A 363 50.02 -41.43 -33.04
C SER A 363 49.55 -40.22 -33.89
N ALA A 364 49.42 -39.07 -33.18
CA ALA A 364 49.82 -37.71 -33.59
C ALA A 364 48.84 -36.72 -34.29
N LYS A 365 48.33 -35.79 -33.46
CA LYS A 365 48.78 -34.36 -33.40
C LYS A 365 48.25 -33.34 -34.45
N LYS A 366 47.52 -32.34 -33.93
CA LYS A 366 47.17 -31.01 -34.52
C LYS A 366 46.22 -31.07 -35.74
N SER A 367 45.36 -30.08 -35.95
CA SER A 367 45.35 -28.70 -35.44
C SER A 367 43.96 -28.20 -35.04
#